data_AF-A0A518JXQ9-F1
#
_entry.id   AF-A0A518JXQ9-F1
#
_cell.length_a   1.000
_cell.length_b   1.000
_cell.length_c   1.000
_cell.angle_alpha   90.00
_cell.angle_beta   90.00
_cell.angle_gamma   90.00
#
_symmetry.space_group_name_H-M   'P 1'
#
loop_
_entity.id
_entity.type
_entity.pdbx_description
1 polymer ?
#
loop_
_entity_poly.entity_id
_entity_poly.type
_entity_poly.pdbx_seq_one_letter_code
_entity_poly.pdbx_strand_id
1 'polypeptide(L)'
;MRNFIAQWFRKPQSNPSPGTIVDSPTGRPQAQPQTARQRRMEASLASLRLLPTGVLRQLESSGHRRVQDLLRLNLSQWATEQRLTASQQSQLRTVRRAIRMAFALRAMHPREAYLLIAIHRRSPEDVASDSPRHLFRDLERFALSSRGRALTRRIEIPSLERVSAWIAAAQDHQFSRLATSHTSSASDTAGVSPAPSGH
;
A
#
# COMPACT_ATOMS: atom_id res chain seq x y z
N MET A 1 28.12 -5.31 7.97
CA MET A 1 27.81 -6.49 7.12
C MET A 1 26.39 -6.93 7.46
N ARG A 2 25.43 -7.27 6.60
CA ARG A 2 25.20 -7.27 5.15
C ARG A 2 23.73 -7.71 5.03
N ASN A 3 22.99 -7.23 4.02
CA ASN A 3 21.75 -7.82 3.47
C ASN A 3 20.47 -7.93 4.35
N PHE A 4 19.52 -7.01 4.16
CA PHE A 4 18.08 -7.30 4.35
C PHE A 4 17.16 -6.57 3.34
N ILE A 5 17.70 -6.23 2.17
CA ILE A 5 16.95 -5.72 1.03
C ILE A 5 16.87 -6.86 0.02
N ALA A 6 15.73 -7.55 -0.06
CA ALA A 6 15.21 -8.25 -1.24
C ALA A 6 14.25 -9.41 -0.84
N GLN A 7 13.02 -9.08 -0.46
CA GLN A 7 11.92 -10.07 -0.54
C GLN A 7 10.67 -9.55 -1.26
N TRP A 8 10.68 -8.31 -1.74
CA TRP A 8 9.52 -7.73 -2.45
C TRP A 8 9.60 -7.82 -3.98
N PHE A 9 10.76 -8.17 -4.55
CA PHE A 9 10.98 -8.27 -6.01
C PHE A 9 11.98 -9.38 -6.38
N ARG A 10 11.73 -10.65 -6.05
CA ARG A 10 12.50 -11.76 -6.66
C ARG A 10 11.79 -12.26 -7.93
N LYS A 11 12.38 -12.00 -9.10
CA LYS A 11 12.07 -12.69 -10.37
C LYS A 11 12.27 -14.22 -10.17
N PRO A 12 11.42 -15.10 -10.72
CA PRO A 12 11.76 -16.52 -10.77
C PRO A 12 12.96 -16.68 -11.71
N GLN A 13 14.11 -17.13 -11.18
CA GLN A 13 15.17 -17.63 -12.04
C GLN A 13 14.76 -19.03 -12.50
N SER A 14 14.48 -19.17 -13.80
CA SER A 14 14.45 -20.45 -14.48
C SER A 14 15.89 -20.89 -14.74
N ASN A 15 16.32 -21.99 -14.12
CA ASN A 15 17.49 -22.74 -14.57
C ASN A 15 17.07 -24.21 -14.69
N PRO A 16 16.99 -24.79 -15.90
CA PRO A 16 16.75 -26.21 -16.05
C PRO A 16 18.09 -26.95 -16.06
N SER A 17 18.30 -27.85 -15.10
CA SER A 17 19.26 -28.97 -15.25
C SER A 17 18.49 -30.28 -15.16
N PRO A 18 18.74 -31.24 -16.08
CA PRO A 18 17.98 -32.47 -16.19
C PRO A 18 18.52 -33.54 -15.25
N GLY A 19 17.64 -34.41 -14.79
CA GLY A 19 18.01 -35.71 -14.24
C GLY A 19 17.70 -35.87 -12.75
N THR A 20 16.50 -36.36 -12.46
CA THR A 20 16.26 -37.66 -11.79
C THR A 20 14.77 -37.70 -11.45
N ILE A 21 14.01 -38.49 -12.20
CA ILE A 21 12.58 -38.73 -11.95
C ILE A 21 12.50 -39.73 -10.80
N VAL A 22 12.04 -39.29 -9.63
CA VAL A 22 11.50 -40.18 -8.59
C VAL A 22 10.05 -39.78 -8.42
N ASP A 23 9.17 -40.62 -8.96
CA ASP A 23 7.73 -40.49 -8.83
C ASP A 23 7.31 -40.66 -7.37
N SER A 24 6.65 -39.64 -6.84
CA SER A 24 5.85 -39.73 -5.62
C SER A 24 4.63 -38.84 -5.81
N PRO A 25 3.41 -39.41 -5.92
CA PRO A 25 2.18 -38.64 -6.07
C PRO A 25 1.70 -38.21 -4.67
N THR A 26 2.47 -37.38 -3.98
CA THR A 26 1.94 -36.63 -2.83
C THR A 26 1.40 -35.33 -3.38
N GLY A 27 0.10 -35.33 -3.70
CA GLY A 27 -0.65 -34.17 -4.16
C GLY A 27 -0.53 -32.99 -3.18
N ARG A 28 0.49 -32.15 -3.38
CA ARG A 28 0.47 -30.78 -2.84
C ARG A 28 -0.67 -30.07 -3.56
N PRO A 29 -1.65 -29.48 -2.85
CA PRO A 29 -2.60 -28.59 -3.50
C PRO A 29 -1.78 -27.50 -4.20
N GLN A 30 -1.90 -27.45 -5.53
CA GLN A 30 -1.23 -26.44 -6.33
C GLN A 30 -1.75 -25.07 -5.88
N ALA A 31 -0.98 -24.39 -5.03
CA ALA A 31 -1.26 -23.03 -4.63
C ALA A 31 -1.29 -22.19 -5.91
N GLN A 32 -2.48 -21.68 -6.26
CA GLN A 32 -2.65 -20.80 -7.42
C GLN A 32 -1.59 -19.69 -7.37
N PRO A 33 -1.04 -19.27 -8.54
CA PRO A 33 -0.01 -18.25 -8.57
C PRO A 33 -0.55 -16.94 -7.98
N GLN A 34 -0.11 -16.63 -6.77
CA GLN A 34 -0.54 -15.42 -6.07
C GLN A 34 -0.04 -14.18 -6.81
N THR A 35 -0.97 -13.29 -7.15
CA THR A 35 -0.65 -11.98 -7.73
C THR A 35 0.27 -11.20 -6.77
N ALA A 36 1.10 -10.31 -7.32
CA ALA A 36 1.95 -9.46 -6.47
C ALA A 36 1.12 -8.70 -5.43
N ARG A 37 -0.09 -8.25 -5.79
CA ARG A 37 -1.05 -7.58 -4.89
C ARG A 37 -1.47 -8.47 -3.72
N GLN A 38 -1.85 -9.72 -3.96
CA GLN A 38 -2.23 -10.67 -2.90
C GLN A 38 -1.09 -10.86 -1.90
N ARG A 39 0.15 -11.04 -2.39
CA ARG A 39 1.33 -11.14 -1.52
C ARG A 39 1.52 -9.91 -0.63
N ARG A 40 1.24 -8.70 -1.14
CA ARG A 40 1.27 -7.46 -0.32
C ARG A 40 0.19 -7.45 0.76
N MET A 41 -0.99 -8.00 0.48
CA MET A 41 -2.13 -8.03 1.41
C MET A 41 -1.91 -9.03 2.54
N GLU A 42 -1.27 -10.15 2.23
CA GLU A 42 -0.94 -11.22 3.19
C GLU A 42 0.31 -10.93 4.02
N ALA A 43 1.10 -9.90 3.65
CA ALA A 43 2.26 -9.49 4.41
C ALA A 43 1.91 -9.18 5.87
N SER A 44 2.81 -9.55 6.79
CA SER A 44 2.65 -9.27 8.22
C SER A 44 2.72 -7.77 8.52
N LEU A 45 1.88 -7.28 9.43
CA LEU A 45 1.93 -5.89 9.92
C LEU A 45 3.27 -5.57 10.60
N ALA A 46 3.88 -6.54 11.29
CA ALA A 46 5.19 -6.36 11.93
C ALA A 46 6.29 -6.08 10.89
N SER A 47 6.20 -6.66 9.69
CA SER A 47 7.16 -6.43 8.60
C SER A 47 7.17 -4.97 8.14
N LEU A 48 6.08 -4.22 8.32
CA LEU A 48 6.01 -2.81 7.97
C LEU A 48 6.85 -1.93 8.88
N ARG A 49 7.14 -2.33 10.13
CA ARG A 49 7.89 -1.53 11.13
C ARG A 49 7.39 -0.09 11.31
N LEU A 50 6.12 0.18 11.03
CA LEU A 50 5.49 1.50 11.13
C LEU A 50 4.71 1.71 12.44
N LEU A 51 4.36 0.63 13.13
CA LEU A 51 3.57 0.66 14.35
C LEU A 51 4.45 0.42 15.59
N PRO A 52 4.11 0.98 16.76
CA PRO A 52 4.77 0.64 18.02
C PRO A 52 4.55 -0.83 18.36
N THR A 53 5.52 -1.46 19.02
CA THR A 53 5.46 -2.88 19.40
C THR A 53 4.26 -3.20 20.29
N GLY A 54 3.88 -2.30 21.19
CA GLY A 54 2.68 -2.46 22.02
C GLY A 54 1.39 -2.57 21.20
N VAL A 55 1.20 -1.65 20.23
CA VAL A 55 0.02 -1.66 19.34
C VAL A 55 0.04 -2.88 18.43
N LEU A 56 1.22 -3.29 17.94
CA LEU A 56 1.36 -4.52 17.16
C LEU A 56 0.94 -5.75 17.96
N ARG A 57 1.39 -5.89 19.23
CA ARG A 57 0.98 -7.00 20.08
C ARG A 57 -0.53 -7.03 20.31
N GLN A 58 -1.16 -5.86 20.52
CA GLN A 58 -2.62 -5.76 20.67
C GLN A 58 -3.37 -6.17 19.39
N LEU A 59 -2.86 -5.79 18.21
CA LEU A 59 -3.42 -6.23 16.92
C LEU A 59 -3.27 -7.75 16.76
N GLU A 60 -2.10 -8.30 17.07
CA GLU A 60 -1.83 -9.72 16.94
C GLU A 60 -2.65 -10.57 17.93
N SER A 61 -2.88 -10.08 19.15
CA SER A 61 -3.73 -10.75 20.15
C SER A 61 -5.21 -10.71 19.80
N SER A 62 -5.65 -9.70 19.03
CA SER A 62 -7.01 -9.64 18.46
C SER A 62 -7.13 -10.35 17.10
N GLY A 63 -6.08 -11.06 16.65
CA GLY A 63 -6.09 -11.84 15.41
C GLY A 63 -5.76 -11.05 14.15
N HIS A 64 -5.49 -9.75 14.24
CA HIS A 64 -5.14 -8.89 13.12
C HIS A 64 -3.63 -8.90 12.88
N ARG A 65 -3.15 -9.85 12.06
CA ARG A 65 -1.70 -10.06 11.83
C ARG A 65 -1.24 -9.53 10.47
N ARG A 66 -2.17 -9.38 9.52
CA ARG A 66 -1.87 -9.10 8.11
C ARG A 66 -2.29 -7.70 7.71
N VAL A 67 -1.69 -7.19 6.64
CA VAL A 67 -2.01 -5.87 6.06
C VAL A 67 -3.50 -5.75 5.70
N GLN A 68 -4.08 -6.81 5.12
CA GLN A 68 -5.50 -6.84 4.79
C GLN A 68 -6.42 -6.69 6.01
N ASP A 69 -6.02 -7.23 7.17
CA ASP A 69 -6.83 -7.20 8.37
C ASP A 69 -6.97 -5.75 8.84
N LEU A 70 -5.86 -5.01 8.86
CA LEU A 70 -5.84 -3.59 9.20
C LEU A 70 -6.64 -2.72 8.21
N LEU A 71 -6.68 -3.09 6.93
CA LEU A 71 -7.45 -2.37 5.93
C LEU A 71 -8.97 -2.53 6.12
N ARG A 72 -9.40 -3.69 6.63
CA ARG A 72 -10.80 -4.05 6.87
C ARG A 72 -11.28 -3.68 8.28
N LEU A 73 -10.37 -3.55 9.24
CA LEU A 73 -10.67 -3.25 10.63
C LEU A 73 -11.40 -1.92 10.81
N ASN A 74 -12.47 -1.93 11.61
CA ASN A 74 -13.09 -0.72 12.14
C ASN A 74 -12.17 -0.08 13.20
N LEU A 75 -11.27 0.79 12.73
CA LEU A 75 -10.22 1.37 13.58
C LEU A 75 -10.77 2.17 14.76
N SER A 76 -11.89 2.89 14.61
CA SER A 76 -12.43 3.73 15.69
C SER A 76 -13.00 2.89 16.81
N GLN A 77 -13.76 1.85 16.47
CA GLN A 77 -14.31 0.94 17.46
C GLN A 77 -13.20 0.15 18.16
N TRP A 78 -12.32 -0.49 17.39
CA TRP A 78 -11.23 -1.28 17.94
C TRP A 78 -10.28 -0.44 18.80
N ALA A 79 -9.98 0.79 18.41
CA ALA A 79 -9.14 1.68 19.22
C ALA A 79 -9.75 2.03 20.57
N THR A 80 -11.07 2.22 20.63
CA THR A 80 -11.81 2.48 21.87
C THR A 80 -11.79 1.26 22.78
N GLU A 81 -12.06 0.07 22.22
CA GLU A 81 -12.02 -1.20 22.94
C GLU A 81 -10.62 -1.47 23.54
N GLN A 82 -9.56 -1.19 22.77
CA GLN A 82 -8.18 -1.37 23.21
C GLN A 82 -7.64 -0.20 24.05
N ARG A 83 -8.48 0.79 24.37
CA ARG A 83 -8.14 1.99 25.16
C ARG A 83 -6.88 2.71 24.65
N LEU A 84 -6.75 2.83 23.33
CA LEU A 84 -5.59 3.48 22.72
C LEU A 84 -5.58 5.00 22.97
N THR A 85 -4.40 5.53 23.26
CA THR A 85 -4.18 6.98 23.34
C THR A 85 -4.47 7.67 22.00
N ALA A 86 -4.85 8.95 22.04
CA ALA A 86 -5.13 9.74 20.83
C ALA A 86 -3.97 9.73 19.82
N SER A 87 -2.72 9.73 20.33
CA SER A 87 -1.50 9.62 19.51
C SER A 87 -1.43 8.28 18.77
N GLN A 88 -1.63 7.16 19.46
CA GLN A 88 -1.63 5.83 18.84
C GLN A 88 -2.74 5.68 17.81
N GLN A 89 -3.94 6.21 18.09
CA GLN A 89 -5.04 6.21 17.14
C GLN A 89 -4.70 7.00 15.87
N SER A 90 -4.10 8.18 16.02
CA SER A 90 -3.64 9.01 14.90
C SER A 90 -2.59 8.28 14.06
N GLN A 91 -1.63 7.63 14.71
CA GLN A 91 -0.63 6.82 14.04
C GLN A 91 -1.26 5.65 13.27
N LEU A 92 -2.21 4.94 13.86
CA LEU A 92 -2.90 3.82 13.20
C LEU A 92 -3.66 4.26 11.95
N ARG A 93 -4.38 5.40 12.03
CA ARG A 93 -5.04 6.02 10.86
C ARG A 93 -4.02 6.40 9.78
N THR A 94 -2.90 6.97 10.18
CA THR A 94 -1.80 7.36 9.28
C THR A 94 -1.20 6.15 8.57
N VAL A 95 -0.92 5.05 9.31
CA VAL A 95 -0.41 3.80 8.74
C VAL A 95 -1.41 3.19 7.77
N ARG A 96 -2.71 3.13 8.12
CA ARG A 96 -3.74 2.64 7.20
C ARG A 96 -3.80 3.47 5.91
N ARG A 97 -3.67 4.78 6.02
CA ARG A 97 -3.61 5.68 4.85
C ARG A 97 -2.38 5.43 4.00
N ALA A 98 -1.21 5.24 4.62
CA ALA A 98 0.04 4.92 3.93
C ALA A 98 -0.06 3.61 3.16
N ILE A 99 -0.65 2.58 3.77
CA ILE A 99 -0.93 1.30 3.12
C ILE A 99 -1.84 1.53 1.90
N ARG A 100 -2.98 2.19 2.06
CA ARG A 100 -3.91 2.46 0.94
C ARG A 100 -3.22 3.17 -0.23
N MET A 101 -2.40 4.19 0.06
CA MET A 101 -1.65 4.91 -0.96
C MET A 101 -0.63 4.02 -1.67
N ALA A 102 0.14 3.20 -0.95
CA ALA A 102 1.08 2.25 -1.55
C ALA A 102 0.40 1.11 -2.36
N PHE A 103 -0.86 0.81 -2.07
CA PHE A 103 -1.67 -0.11 -2.88
C PHE A 103 -2.18 0.53 -4.17
N ALA A 104 -2.50 1.83 -4.14
CA ALA A 104 -2.83 2.58 -5.35
C ALA A 104 -1.59 2.79 -6.23
N LEU A 105 -0.47 3.18 -5.62
CA LEU A 105 0.79 3.48 -6.29
C LEU A 105 1.70 2.25 -6.25
N ARG A 106 1.59 1.37 -7.25
CA ARG A 106 2.30 0.07 -7.28
C ARG A 106 3.83 0.19 -7.17
N ALA A 107 4.39 1.34 -7.54
CA ALA A 107 5.81 1.66 -7.42
C ALA A 107 6.27 1.95 -5.98
N MET A 108 5.37 2.09 -5.01
CA MET A 108 5.64 2.59 -3.66
C MET A 108 5.41 1.53 -2.57
N HIS A 109 6.23 1.56 -1.52
CA HIS A 109 6.10 0.76 -0.31
C HIS A 109 5.33 1.54 0.78
N PRO A 110 4.55 0.91 1.68
CA PRO A 110 3.83 1.62 2.73
C PRO A 110 4.71 2.51 3.63
N ARG A 111 5.99 2.18 3.81
CA ARG A 111 6.94 3.04 4.54
C ARG A 111 7.24 4.35 3.81
N GLU A 112 7.40 4.27 2.50
CA GLU A 112 7.61 5.44 1.63
C GLU A 112 6.36 6.32 1.63
N ALA A 113 5.19 5.69 1.49
CA ALA A 113 3.91 6.38 1.60
C ALA A 113 3.71 7.07 2.96
N TYR A 114 4.24 6.49 4.03
CA TYR A 114 4.19 7.09 5.37
C TYR A 114 5.04 8.36 5.47
N LEU A 115 6.20 8.42 4.80
CA LEU A 115 7.00 9.64 4.70
C LEU A 115 6.23 10.75 3.98
N LEU A 116 5.60 10.42 2.85
CA LEU A 116 4.79 11.37 2.07
C LEU A 116 3.65 11.97 2.91
N ILE A 117 2.94 11.13 3.68
CA ILE A 117 1.88 11.63 4.56
C ILE A 117 2.45 12.53 5.67
N ALA A 118 3.66 12.25 6.15
CA ALA A 118 4.34 13.07 7.15
C ALA A 118 4.73 14.46 6.62
N ILE A 119 4.96 14.61 5.31
CA ILE A 119 5.17 15.88 4.62
C ILE A 119 3.91 16.41 3.91
N HIS A 120 2.74 15.99 4.39
CA HIS A 120 1.43 16.49 3.95
C HIS A 120 1.00 16.10 2.52
N ARG A 121 1.62 15.09 1.90
CA ARG A 121 1.12 14.48 0.67
C ARG A 121 0.32 13.23 1.01
N ARG A 122 -1.01 13.36 0.95
CA ARG A 122 -1.93 12.44 1.63
C ARG A 122 -2.81 11.64 0.65
N SER A 123 -2.71 11.92 -0.64
CA SER A 123 -3.44 11.22 -1.70
C SER A 123 -2.53 10.96 -2.90
N PRO A 124 -2.85 9.97 -3.76
CA PRO A 124 -2.21 9.82 -5.06
C PRO A 124 -2.25 11.10 -5.89
N GLU A 125 -3.36 11.84 -5.82
CA GLU A 125 -3.58 13.08 -6.56
C GLU A 125 -2.62 14.20 -6.10
N ASP A 126 -2.39 14.32 -4.78
CA ASP A 126 -1.42 15.28 -4.22
C ASP A 126 -0.01 14.98 -4.77
N VAL A 127 0.35 13.69 -4.84
CA VAL A 127 1.66 13.24 -5.33
C VAL A 127 1.80 13.47 -6.84
N ALA A 128 0.75 13.23 -7.62
CA ALA A 128 0.76 13.42 -9.08
C ALA A 128 0.97 14.90 -9.47
N SER A 129 0.53 15.83 -8.61
CA SER A 129 0.66 17.27 -8.83
C SER A 129 2.04 17.85 -8.48
N ASP A 130 2.90 17.09 -7.80
CA ASP A 130 4.23 17.56 -7.39
C ASP A 130 5.28 17.45 -8.51
N SER A 131 6.30 18.30 -8.42
CA SER A 131 7.55 18.11 -9.16
C SER A 131 8.51 17.20 -8.40
N PRO A 132 9.21 16.25 -9.07
CA PRO A 132 10.15 15.34 -8.40
C PRO A 132 11.22 16.06 -7.58
N ARG A 133 11.78 17.16 -8.10
CA ARG A 133 12.82 17.94 -7.41
C ARG A 133 12.26 18.66 -6.18
N HIS A 134 11.04 19.19 -6.27
CA HIS A 134 10.41 19.86 -5.14
C HIS A 134 10.07 18.87 -4.02
N LEU A 135 9.45 17.74 -4.37
CA LEU A 135 9.10 16.71 -3.41
C LEU A 135 10.34 16.11 -2.73
N PHE A 136 11.41 15.86 -3.49
CA PHE A 136 12.67 15.40 -2.94
C PHE A 136 13.28 16.40 -1.94
N ARG A 137 13.32 17.70 -2.29
CA ARG A 137 13.80 18.76 -1.38
C ARG A 137 12.96 18.85 -0.10
N ASP A 138 11.65 18.68 -0.20
CA ASP A 138 10.76 18.68 0.97
C ASP A 138 11.05 17.49 1.90
N LEU A 139 11.37 16.32 1.33
CA LEU A 139 11.80 15.15 2.10
C LEU A 139 13.14 15.36 2.79
N GLU A 140 14.12 15.98 2.11
CA GLU A 140 15.41 16.34 2.70
C GLU A 140 15.24 17.33 3.86
N ARG A 141 14.46 18.39 3.65
CA ARG A 141 14.13 19.37 4.70
C ARG A 141 13.42 18.71 5.87
N PHE A 142 12.45 17.84 5.59
CA PHE A 142 11.76 17.10 6.62
C PHE A 142 12.72 16.23 7.43
N ALA A 143 13.65 15.52 6.79
CA ALA A 143 14.64 14.69 7.47
C ALA A 143 15.53 15.46 8.44
N LEU A 144 15.73 16.77 8.23
CA LEU A 144 16.46 17.64 9.15
C LEU A 144 15.64 18.05 10.39
N SER A 145 14.31 17.96 10.35
CA SER A 145 13.44 18.27 11.49
C SER A 145 13.53 17.21 12.61
N SER A 146 13.21 17.56 13.86
CA SER A 146 13.21 16.60 14.98
C SER A 146 12.29 15.39 14.72
N ARG A 147 11.11 15.65 14.14
CA ARG A 147 10.16 14.60 13.75
C ARG A 147 10.69 13.74 12.61
N GLY A 148 11.29 14.37 11.60
CA GLY A 148 11.88 13.65 10.48
C GLY A 148 13.06 12.79 10.90
N ARG A 149 13.99 13.31 11.71
CA ARG A 149 15.11 12.53 12.30
C ARG A 149 14.61 11.29 13.05
N ALA A 150 13.55 11.43 13.85
CA ALA A 150 12.97 10.31 14.57
C ALA A 150 12.40 9.23 13.62
N LEU A 151 11.84 9.66 12.49
CA LEU A 151 11.28 8.76 11.48
C LEU A 151 12.35 8.16 10.56
N THR A 152 13.36 8.93 10.19
CA THR A 152 14.45 8.50 9.29
C THR A 152 15.44 7.55 9.96
N ARG A 153 15.51 7.53 11.30
CA ARG A 153 16.12 6.43 12.05
C ARG A 153 15.53 5.05 11.71
N ARG A 154 14.30 5.00 11.18
CA ARG A 154 13.57 3.77 10.86
C ARG A 154 13.33 3.59 9.36
N ILE A 155 13.38 4.67 8.59
CA ILE A 155 13.04 4.70 7.16
C ILE A 155 14.13 5.47 6.40
N GLU A 156 14.71 4.84 5.39
CA GLU A 156 15.67 5.49 4.52
C GLU A 156 15.03 6.62 3.71
N ILE A 157 15.77 7.71 3.51
CA ILE A 157 15.33 8.80 2.65
C ILE A 157 15.41 8.31 1.20
N PRO A 158 14.32 8.40 0.41
CA PRO A 158 14.32 7.93 -0.96
C PRO A 158 15.25 8.78 -1.84
N SER A 159 15.84 8.17 -2.88
CA SER A 159 16.58 8.91 -3.91
C SER A 159 15.63 9.73 -4.79
N LEU A 160 16.18 10.70 -5.52
CA LEU A 160 15.40 11.48 -6.51
C LEU A 160 14.77 10.58 -7.58
N GLU A 161 15.50 9.58 -8.08
CA GLU A 161 14.97 8.60 -9.04
C GLU A 161 13.75 7.87 -8.48
N ARG A 162 13.82 7.48 -7.20
CA ARG A 162 12.72 6.81 -6.50
C ARG A 162 11.50 7.72 -6.38
N VAL A 163 11.71 9.00 -6.05
CA VAL A 163 10.64 10.02 -6.00
C VAL A 163 10.02 10.22 -7.39
N SER A 164 10.82 10.29 -8.45
CA SER A 164 10.32 10.39 -9.83
C SER A 164 9.43 9.19 -10.20
N ALA A 165 9.82 7.97 -9.80
CA ALA A 165 9.01 6.78 -10.03
C ALA A 165 7.67 6.81 -9.29
N TRP A 166 7.60 7.43 -8.11
CA TRP A 166 6.34 7.61 -7.38
C TRP A 166 5.39 8.57 -8.08
N ILE A 167 5.92 9.69 -8.57
CA ILE A 167 5.14 10.71 -9.29
C ILE A 167 4.61 10.14 -10.60
N ALA A 168 5.45 9.46 -11.39
CA ALA A 168 5.01 8.77 -12.60
C ALA A 168 3.87 7.78 -12.31
N ALA A 169 4.04 6.93 -11.30
CA ALA A 169 2.99 5.98 -10.91
C ALA A 169 1.69 6.66 -10.42
N ALA A 170 1.79 7.86 -9.85
CA ALA A 170 0.64 8.64 -9.41
C ALA A 170 -0.11 9.29 -10.57
N GLN A 171 0.62 9.79 -11.57
CA GLN A 171 0.06 10.31 -12.81
C GLN A 171 -0.65 9.19 -13.60
N ASP A 172 -0.04 8.01 -13.72
CA ASP A 172 -0.65 6.83 -14.35
C ASP A 172 -1.95 6.41 -13.64
N HIS A 173 -1.94 6.43 -12.30
CA HIS A 173 -3.11 6.13 -11.49
C HIS A 173 -4.24 7.14 -11.73
N GLN A 174 -3.91 8.44 -11.78
CA GLN A 174 -4.88 9.50 -12.06
C GLN A 174 -5.49 9.36 -13.46
N PHE A 175 -4.66 9.12 -14.48
CA PHE A 175 -5.12 8.90 -15.85
C PHE A 175 -6.06 7.70 -15.96
N SER A 176 -5.70 6.58 -15.33
CA SER A 176 -6.53 5.37 -15.30
C SER A 176 -7.91 5.62 -14.68
N ARG A 177 -7.99 6.44 -13.62
CA ARG A 177 -9.27 6.80 -12.98
C ARG A 177 -10.16 7.64 -13.90
N LEU A 178 -9.58 8.60 -14.62
CA LEU A 178 -10.32 9.47 -15.54
C LEU A 178 -10.84 8.70 -16.76
N ALA A 179 -10.09 7.70 -17.25
CA ALA A 179 -10.56 6.83 -18.33
C ALA A 179 -11.81 6.04 -17.91
N THR A 180 -11.82 5.49 -16.69
CA THR A 180 -12.97 4.71 -16.18
C THR A 180 -14.22 5.53 -15.92
N SER A 181 -14.09 6.83 -15.62
CA SER A 181 -15.25 7.69 -15.37
C SER A 181 -16.02 8.07 -16.65
N HIS A 182 -15.35 8.13 -17.81
CA HIS A 182 -16.00 8.47 -19.07
C HIS A 182 -16.88 7.34 -19.62
N THR A 183 -16.54 6.07 -19.35
CA THR A 183 -17.31 4.91 -19.83
C THR A 183 -18.62 4.70 -19.06
N SER A 184 -18.71 5.12 -17.79
CA SER A 184 -19.91 4.92 -16.98
C SER A 184 -21.07 5.85 -17.37
N SER A 185 -20.78 7.04 -17.92
CA SER A 185 -21.82 8.01 -18.32
C SER A 185 -22.52 7.69 -19.65
N ALA A 186 -22.05 6.69 -20.41
CA ALA A 186 -22.64 6.32 -21.70
C ALA A 186 -23.75 5.24 -21.59
N SER A 187 -24.09 4.78 -20.38
CA SER A 187 -25.02 3.66 -20.16
C SER A 187 -26.42 4.06 -19.68
N ASP A 188 -26.68 5.36 -19.47
CA ASP A 188 -27.89 5.84 -18.76
C ASP A 188 -28.98 6.42 -19.68
N THR A 189 -28.94 6.15 -21.00
CA THR A 189 -29.93 6.66 -21.98
C THR A 189 -30.74 5.58 -22.70
N ALA A 190 -30.71 4.32 -22.24
CA ALA A 190 -31.53 3.24 -22.81
C ALA A 190 -32.59 2.76 -21.81
N GLY A 191 -33.70 3.50 -21.67
CA GLY A 191 -34.76 3.05 -20.77
C GLY A 191 -35.95 3.98 -20.54
N VAL A 192 -36.34 4.84 -21.49
CA VAL A 192 -37.68 5.46 -21.45
C VAL A 192 -38.51 4.83 -22.57
N SER A 193 -39.21 3.76 -22.22
CA SER A 193 -40.22 3.14 -23.08
C SER A 193 -41.55 3.88 -22.83
N PRO A 194 -42.11 4.62 -23.81
CA PRO A 194 -43.43 5.21 -23.64
C PRO A 194 -44.50 4.12 -23.70
N ALA A 195 -45.35 4.09 -22.69
CA ALA A 195 -46.46 3.16 -22.52
C ALA A 195 -47.47 3.24 -23.69
N PRO A 196 -48.14 2.12 -24.04
CA PRO A 196 -49.21 2.14 -25.03
C PRO A 196 -50.50 2.71 -24.40
N SER A 197 -50.97 3.84 -24.91
CA SER A 197 -52.31 4.36 -24.64
C SER A 197 -53.35 3.50 -25.35
N GLY A 198 -54.21 2.84 -24.58
CA GLY A 198 -55.45 2.25 -25.07
C GLY A 198 -56.62 3.20 -24.84
N HIS A 199 -57.36 3.53 -25.90
CA HIS A 199 -58.82 3.42 -26.04
C HIS A 199 -59.26 4.02 -27.37
#